data_AF-A0A3B0V8J6-F1
#
_entry.id   AF-A0A3B0V8J6-F1
#
_cell.length_a   1.000
_cell.length_b   1.000
_cell.length_c   1.000
_cell.angle_alpha   90.00
_cell.angle_beta   90.00
_cell.angle_gamma   90.00
#
_symmetry.space_group_name_H-M   'P 1'
#
loop_
_entity.id
_entity.type
_entity.pdbx_description
1 polymer ?
#
loop_
_entity_poly.entity_id
_entity_poly.type
_entity_poly.pdbx_seq_one_letter_code
_entity_poly.pdbx_strand_id
1 'polypeptide(L)'
;MNRILIAIAIILIWGGCANRVPPSGGPKDEDPPKLIGSIPKSGNTNVKTTEITLLFNELVVTKNIKKELLITPRIDFDYDYTIKKNTIIIS
;
A
#
# COMPACT_ATOMS: atom_id res chain seq x y z
N MET A 1 -37.82 -16.39 -50.96
CA MET A 1 -36.49 -16.93 -50.60
C MET A 1 -35.42 -15.83 -50.48
N ASN A 2 -35.22 -14.99 -51.50
CA ASN A 2 -34.17 -13.95 -51.48
C ASN A 2 -34.32 -12.87 -50.38
N ARG A 3 -35.54 -12.43 -50.07
CA ARG A 3 -35.80 -11.42 -49.02
C ARG A 3 -35.45 -11.90 -47.61
N ILE A 4 -35.63 -13.19 -47.34
CA ILE A 4 -35.33 -13.80 -46.04
C ILE A 4 -33.80 -13.90 -45.85
N LEU A 5 -33.07 -14.26 -46.90
CA LEU A 5 -31.61 -14.29 -46.90
C LEU A 5 -31.00 -12.90 -46.63
N ILE A 6 -31.59 -11.85 -47.22
CA ILE A 6 -31.16 -10.46 -46.99
C ILE A 6 -31.40 -10.04 -45.53
N ALA A 7 -32.55 -10.40 -44.95
CA ALA A 7 -32.87 -10.08 -43.56
C ALA A 7 -31.90 -10.78 -42.57
N ILE A 8 -31.56 -12.05 -42.83
CA ILE A 8 -30.61 -12.81 -42.01
C ILE A 8 -29.20 -12.20 -42.09
N ALA A 9 -28.77 -11.78 -43.28
CA ALA A 9 -27.47 -11.13 -43.47
C ALA A 9 -27.37 -9.81 -42.69
N ILE A 10 -28.44 -9.00 -42.67
CA ILE A 10 -28.47 -7.73 -41.92
C ILE A 10 -28.34 -7.96 -40.41
N ILE A 11 -29.02 -8.97 -39.86
CA ILE A 11 -28.97 -9.31 -38.44
C ILE A 11 -27.56 -9.76 -38.02
N LEU A 12 -26.88 -10.54 -38.86
CA LEU A 12 -25.52 -11.02 -38.59
C LEU A 12 -24.48 -9.90 -38.61
N ILE A 13 -24.66 -8.86 -39.42
CA ILE A 13 -23.74 -7.71 -39.49
C ILE A 13 -23.89 -6.78 -38.28
N TRP A 14 -25.10 -6.68 -37.71
CA TRP A 14 -25.37 -5.79 -36.57
C TRP A 14 -25.14 -6.46 -35.21
N GLY A 15 -24.97 -7.78 -35.16
CA GLY A 15 -24.64 -8.55 -33.96
C GLY A 15 -23.16 -8.50 -33.57
N GLY A 16 -22.58 -7.31 -33.46
CA GLY A 16 -21.21 -7.15 -32.96
C GLY A 16 -21.12 -7.37 -31.44
N CYS A 17 -20.18 -8.21 -31.00
CA CYS A 17 -19.90 -8.45 -29.58
C CYS A 17 -19.14 -7.24 -28.99
N ALA A 18 -19.63 -6.65 -27.90
CA ALA A 18 -18.90 -5.59 -27.21
C ALA A 18 -17.62 -6.15 -26.58
N ASN A 19 -16.46 -5.63 -26.99
CA ASN A 19 -15.18 -6.04 -26.41
C ASN A 19 -15.12 -5.59 -24.95
N ARG A 20 -15.04 -6.55 -24.03
CA ARG A 20 -14.80 -6.29 -22.60
C ARG A 20 -13.38 -5.82 -22.41
N VAL A 21 -13.20 -4.50 -22.34
CA VAL A 21 -11.94 -3.89 -21.93
C VAL A 21 -11.93 -3.82 -20.41
N PRO A 22 -10.84 -4.18 -19.72
CA PRO A 22 -10.73 -3.94 -18.29
C PRO A 22 -10.89 -2.44 -18.00
N PRO A 23 -11.53 -2.06 -16.88
CA PRO A 23 -11.60 -0.66 -16.49
C PRO A 23 -10.18 -0.10 -16.34
N SER A 24 -10.01 1.18 -16.68
CA SER A 24 -8.77 1.88 -16.32
C SER A 24 -8.57 1.80 -14.80
N GLY A 25 -7.33 1.58 -14.37
CA GLY A 25 -6.99 1.62 -12.95
C GLY A 25 -7.32 2.98 -12.32
N GLY A 26 -7.31 3.02 -11.00
CA GLY A 26 -7.42 4.27 -10.25
C GLY A 26 -6.20 5.19 -10.45
N PRO A 27 -6.26 6.42 -9.94
CA PRO A 27 -5.08 7.28 -9.88
C PRO A 27 -3.95 6.59 -9.11
N LYS A 28 -2.71 6.95 -9.44
CA LYS A 28 -1.53 6.51 -8.70
C LYS A 28 -1.62 7.03 -7.26
N ASP A 29 -1.21 6.19 -6.32
CA ASP A 29 -1.08 6.58 -4.93
C ASP A 29 0.15 7.48 -4.73
N GLU A 30 -0.07 8.61 -4.07
CA GLU A 30 0.94 9.63 -3.78
C GLU A 30 1.02 9.94 -2.28
N ASP A 31 0.10 9.42 -1.46
CA ASP A 31 0.07 9.71 -0.04
C ASP A 31 1.07 8.82 0.72
N PRO A 32 1.85 9.36 1.67
CA PRO A 32 2.76 8.56 2.47
C PRO A 32 2.03 7.83 3.62
N PRO A 33 2.59 6.71 4.12
CA PRO A 33 2.11 6.02 5.31
C PRO A 33 2.02 6.94 6.52
N LYS A 34 0.89 6.85 7.23
CA LYS A 34 0.58 7.63 8.43
C LYS A 34 0.78 6.78 9.68
N LEU A 35 1.56 7.31 10.63
CA LEU A 35 1.73 6.70 11.94
C LEU A 35 0.41 6.77 12.73
N ILE A 36 -0.12 5.62 13.12
CA ILE A 36 -1.37 5.51 13.89
C ILE A 36 -1.13 5.18 15.36
N GLY A 37 0.06 4.69 15.72
CA GLY A 37 0.40 4.38 17.10
C GLY A 37 1.84 3.90 17.29
N SER A 38 2.22 3.76 18.55
CA SER A 38 3.53 3.25 18.95
C SER A 38 3.44 2.44 20.23
N ILE A 39 4.40 1.53 20.40
CA ILE A 39 4.65 0.79 21.65
C ILE A 39 6.12 1.00 21.99
N PRO A 40 6.46 1.63 23.13
CA PRO A 40 5.56 2.24 24.11
C PRO A 40 4.72 3.38 23.51
N LYS A 41 3.59 3.68 24.14
CA LYS A 41 2.73 4.80 23.73
C LYS A 41 3.52 6.11 23.79
N SER A 42 3.38 6.95 22.78
CA SER A 42 4.01 8.27 22.74
C SER A 42 3.71 9.07 24.01
N GLY A 43 4.76 9.65 24.60
CA GLY A 43 4.68 10.42 25.85
C GLY A 43 4.79 9.58 27.14
N ASN A 44 4.92 8.26 27.07
CA ASN A 44 5.14 7.44 28.26
C ASN A 44 6.51 7.68 28.89
N THR A 45 6.53 7.77 30.22
CA THR A 45 7.75 7.87 31.04
C THR A 45 8.09 6.54 31.69
N ASN A 46 9.32 6.38 32.19
CA ASN A 46 9.78 5.18 32.92
C ASN A 46 9.61 3.88 32.13
N VAL A 47 9.80 3.97 30.81
CA VAL A 47 9.78 2.81 29.91
C VAL A 47 11.01 1.94 30.17
N LYS A 48 10.78 0.62 30.34
CA LYS A 48 11.85 -0.38 30.56
C LYS A 48 12.09 -1.32 29.37
N THR A 49 11.26 -1.24 28.34
CA THR A 49 11.45 -2.06 27.13
C THR A 49 12.64 -1.54 26.34
N THR A 50 13.35 -2.46 25.68
CA THR A 50 14.41 -2.16 24.72
C THR A 50 13.90 -2.04 23.29
N GLU A 51 12.65 -2.46 23.05
CA GLU A 51 12.03 -2.45 21.72
C GLU A 51 11.03 -1.31 21.57
N ILE A 52 11.07 -0.63 20.41
CA ILE A 52 10.08 0.35 19.98
C ILE A 52 9.37 -0.17 18.73
N THR A 53 8.05 -0.31 18.82
CA THR A 53 7.18 -0.66 17.70
C THR A 53 6.44 0.57 17.20
N LEU A 54 6.45 0.82 15.88
CA LEU A 54 5.68 1.85 15.20
C LEU A 54 4.62 1.20 14.32
N LEU A 55 3.38 1.65 14.43
CA LEU A 55 2.22 1.13 13.70
C LEU A 55 1.71 2.15 12.70
N PHE A 56 1.49 1.72 11.45
CA PHE A 56 1.04 2.56 10.35
C PHE A 56 -0.33 2.11 9.83
N ASN A 57 -1.05 3.02 9.20
CA ASN A 57 -2.34 2.76 8.52
C ASN A 57 -2.19 1.84 7.29
N GLU A 58 -0.98 1.74 6.73
CA GLU A 58 -0.71 1.02 5.49
C GLU A 58 0.69 0.41 5.46
N LEU A 59 0.99 -0.35 4.40
CA LEU A 59 2.27 -1.05 4.23
C LEU A 59 3.42 -0.05 4.11
N VAL A 60 4.44 -0.20 4.94
CA VAL A 60 5.63 0.63 4.87
C VAL A 60 6.70 -0.08 4.06
N VAL A 61 7.14 0.56 2.98
CA VAL A 61 8.25 0.10 2.16
C VAL A 61 9.32 1.18 2.18
N THR A 62 10.38 0.96 2.95
CA THR A 62 11.57 1.83 2.91
C THR A 62 12.83 1.04 2.62
N LYS A 63 13.76 1.68 1.93
CA LYS A 63 15.06 1.10 1.58
C LYS A 63 16.07 1.22 2.72
N ASN A 64 15.94 2.23 3.59
CA ASN A 64 16.93 2.48 4.64
C ASN A 64 16.34 3.27 5.84
N ILE A 65 15.79 2.55 6.81
CA ILE A 65 15.29 3.13 8.07
C ILE A 65 16.38 3.94 8.79
N LYS A 66 17.64 3.50 8.77
CA LYS A 66 18.71 4.17 9.54
C LYS A 66 18.97 5.63 9.09
N LYS A 67 18.59 5.99 7.86
CA LYS A 67 18.70 7.37 7.35
C LYS A 67 17.44 8.21 7.59
N GLU A 68 16.29 7.56 7.67
CA GLU A 68 14.98 8.21 7.79
C GLU A 68 14.54 8.36 9.26
N LEU A 69 15.10 7.53 10.16
CA LEU A 69 14.82 7.55 11.58
C LEU A 69 15.73 8.56 12.31
N LEU A 70 15.11 9.55 12.94
CA LEU A 70 15.77 10.51 13.80
C LEU A 70 15.52 10.15 15.27
N ILE A 71 16.57 9.79 16.00
CA ILE A 71 16.54 9.56 17.45
C ILE A 71 17.29 10.69 18.14
N THR A 72 16.67 11.30 19.15
CA THR A 72 17.26 12.39 19.93
C THR A 72 17.01 12.15 21.42
N PRO A 73 18.03 12.32 22.29
CA PRO A 73 19.43 12.63 21.97
C PRO A 73 20.10 11.50 21.17
N ARG A 74 21.25 11.78 20.54
CA ARG A 74 21.98 10.75 19.80
C ARG A 74 22.30 9.57 20.72
N ILE A 75 22.08 8.37 20.20
CA ILE A 75 22.41 7.11 20.86
C ILE A 75 23.79 6.65 20.36
N ASP A 76 24.58 6.06 21.25
CA ASP A 76 25.94 5.57 20.94
C ASP A 76 25.97 4.07 20.59
N PHE A 77 24.83 3.39 20.69
CA PHE A 77 24.68 1.98 20.32
C PHE A 77 24.00 1.83 18.96
N ASP A 78 24.35 0.77 18.24
CA ASP A 78 23.65 0.41 17.01
C ASP A 78 22.30 -0.25 17.34
N TYR A 79 21.36 -0.16 16.42
CA TYR A 79 20.05 -0.78 16.51
C TYR A 79 19.73 -1.54 15.23
N ASP A 80 18.96 -2.60 15.41
CA ASP A 80 18.36 -3.36 14.32
C ASP A 80 16.92 -2.92 14.11
N TYR A 81 16.40 -3.20 12.92
CA TYR A 81 15.01 -2.94 12.61
C TYR A 81 14.41 -4.06 11.77
N THR A 82 13.13 -4.33 12.01
CA THR A 82 12.34 -5.27 11.23
C THR A 82 11.08 -4.58 10.73
N ILE A 83 10.81 -4.70 9.43
CA ILE A 83 9.59 -4.22 8.81
C ILE A 83 8.66 -5.42 8.56
N LYS A 84 7.49 -5.39 9.18
CA LYS A 84 6.41 -6.38 8.97
C LYS A 84 5.17 -5.65 8.49
N LYS A 85 4.97 -5.61 7.17
CA LYS A 85 3.80 -4.99 6.53
C LYS A 85 3.66 -3.52 6.94
N ASN A 86 2.75 -3.21 7.85
CA ASN A 86 2.44 -1.88 8.36
C ASN A 86 3.08 -1.60 9.73
N THR A 87 4.00 -2.45 10.18
CA THR A 87 4.66 -2.34 11.49
C THR A 87 6.16 -2.27 11.32
N ILE A 88 6.79 -1.32 12.00
CA ILE A 88 8.25 -1.24 12.13
C ILE A 88 8.61 -1.55 13.58
N ILE A 89 9.52 -2.49 13.78
CA ILE A 89 10.07 -2.86 15.07
C ILE A 89 11.53 -2.43 15.10
N ILE A 90 11.94 -1.71 16.13
CA ILE A 90 13.30 -1.22 16.36
C ILE A 90 13.80 -1.84 17.66
N SER A 91 14.95 -2.50 17.63
CA SER A 91 15.51 -3.27 18.76
C SER A 91 17.00 -3.06 18.90
#